data_AF-A0A6B2G4Q2-F1
#
_entry.id   AF-A0A6B2G4Q2-F1
#
_cell.length_a   1.000
_cell.length_b   1.000
_cell.length_c   1.000
_cell.angle_alpha   90.00
_cell.angle_beta   90.00
_cell.angle_gamma   90.00
#
_symmetry.space_group_name_H-M   'P 1'
#
loop_
_entity.id
_entity.type
_entity.pdbx_description
1 polymer ?
#
loop_
_entity_poly.entity_id
_entity_poly.type
_entity_poly.pdbx_seq_one_letter_code
_entity_poly.pdbx_strand_id
1 'polypeptide(L)'
;TKHRLISKNRRPTSLKNMVAKKIQNLSYRSTWVFAFNKKGKVFYEFLKHKTDAAPLEINFEFNVTQKNIQKRLKCTDLMKYERRIFCNKIAGYMKFCRCNKPLPIRFLTTMLPDGLSDKLNKTPIIVIAGDRPSYLIETIFNLLQVAGVDRNLITIDSDAFLDEVYEIGGL
;
A
#
# COMPACT_ATOMS: atom_id res chain seq x y z
N THR A 1 29.02 -30.43 -14.58
CA THR A 1 28.55 -29.50 -13.54
C THR A 1 27.03 -29.36 -13.62
N LYS A 2 26.30 -30.04 -12.73
CA LYS A 2 24.82 -30.04 -12.72
C LYS A 2 24.32 -28.76 -12.05
N HIS A 3 23.76 -27.83 -12.82
CA HIS A 3 23.03 -26.69 -12.28
C HIS A 3 21.70 -27.17 -11.68
N ARG A 4 21.65 -27.26 -10.35
CA ARG A 4 20.45 -27.54 -9.57
C ARG A 4 19.57 -26.28 -9.61
N LEU A 5 18.56 -26.28 -10.48
CA LEU A 5 17.48 -25.28 -10.46
C LEU A 5 16.71 -25.39 -9.14
N ILE A 6 17.11 -24.60 -8.14
CA ILE A 6 16.34 -24.37 -6.92
C ILE A 6 15.20 -23.42 -7.27
N SER A 7 14.06 -23.96 -7.72
CA SER A 7 12.76 -23.28 -7.68
C SER A 7 11.61 -24.24 -8.02
N LYS A 8 11.49 -25.34 -7.26
CA LYS A 8 10.21 -26.05 -7.13
C LYS A 8 9.83 -25.95 -5.66
N ASN A 9 8.71 -25.27 -5.38
CA ASN A 9 7.95 -25.24 -4.11
C ASN A 9 7.95 -23.97 -3.23
N ARG A 10 8.37 -22.79 -3.71
CA ARG A 10 7.90 -21.53 -3.09
C ARG A 10 6.82 -20.88 -3.95
N ARG A 11 5.62 -21.48 -3.96
CA ARG A 11 4.42 -20.71 -4.31
C ARG A 11 4.19 -19.72 -3.15
N PRO A 12 3.90 -18.43 -3.40
CA PRO A 12 3.56 -17.50 -2.34
C PRO A 12 2.43 -18.09 -1.49
N THR A 13 2.73 -18.38 -0.23
CA THR A 13 1.81 -18.96 0.76
C THR A 13 0.58 -18.07 0.98
N SER A 14 0.68 -16.77 0.70
CA SER A 14 -0.45 -15.83 0.77
C SER A 14 -1.56 -16.15 -0.25
N LEU A 15 -1.21 -16.64 -1.44
CA LEU A 15 -2.15 -16.96 -2.52
C LEU A 15 -2.83 -18.32 -2.32
N LYS A 16 -2.21 -19.26 -1.59
CA LYS A 16 -2.86 -20.52 -1.19
C LYS A 16 -3.95 -20.32 -0.14
N ASN A 17 -3.83 -19.28 0.68
CA ASN A 17 -4.87 -18.89 1.64
C ASN A 17 -6.02 -18.11 0.97
N MET A 18 -5.93 -17.85 -0.33
CA MET A 18 -7.00 -17.22 -1.10
C MET A 18 -7.86 -18.30 -1.74
N VAL A 19 -9.16 -18.03 -1.88
CA VAL A 19 -10.20 -18.95 -2.39
C VAL A 19 -10.04 -19.29 -3.90
N ALA A 20 -8.89 -18.96 -4.49
CA ALA A 20 -8.53 -19.27 -5.86
C ALA A 20 -8.36 -20.78 -6.05
N LYS A 21 -9.26 -21.40 -6.82
CA LYS A 21 -9.26 -22.85 -7.03
C LYS A 21 -8.33 -23.25 -8.17
N LYS A 22 -8.25 -22.42 -9.23
CA LYS A 22 -7.53 -22.74 -10.47
C LYS A 22 -6.05 -22.39 -10.41
N ILE A 23 -5.60 -21.64 -9.40
CA ILE A 23 -4.17 -21.31 -9.21
C ILE A 23 -3.26 -22.54 -9.13
N GLN A 24 -3.77 -23.66 -8.60
CA GLN A 24 -2.99 -24.89 -8.47
C GLN A 24 -2.68 -25.55 -9.82
N ASN A 25 -3.49 -25.22 -10.83
CA ASN A 25 -3.39 -25.75 -12.19
C ASN A 25 -2.65 -24.79 -13.12
N LEU A 26 -2.08 -23.69 -12.61
CA LEU A 26 -1.24 -22.82 -13.42
C LEU A 26 -0.08 -23.60 -14.02
N SER A 27 0.00 -23.59 -15.35
CA SER A 27 1.09 -24.19 -16.11
C SER A 27 1.89 -23.13 -16.86
N TYR A 28 3.04 -23.53 -17.42
CA TYR A 28 3.84 -22.64 -18.26
C TYR A 28 2.99 -22.05 -19.39
N ARG A 29 3.06 -20.72 -19.57
CA ARG A 29 2.26 -19.93 -20.55
C ARG A 29 0.74 -20.06 -20.40
N SER A 30 0.25 -20.32 -19.19
CA SER A 30 -1.18 -20.16 -18.90
C SER A 30 -1.54 -18.70 -18.68
N THR A 31 -2.71 -18.30 -19.19
CA THR A 31 -3.34 -17.02 -18.83
C THR A 31 -4.34 -17.28 -17.70
N TRP A 32 -4.25 -16.50 -16.63
CA TRP A 32 -5.14 -16.62 -15.47
C TRP A 32 -5.71 -15.26 -15.08
N VAL A 33 -7.03 -15.21 -14.96
CA VAL A 33 -7.77 -14.03 -14.52
C VAL A 33 -8.56 -14.38 -13.28
N PHE A 34 -8.42 -13.54 -12.26
CA PHE A 34 -9.00 -13.77 -10.95
C PHE A 34 -9.52 -12.48 -10.35
N ALA A 35 -10.84 -12.39 -10.18
CA ALA A 35 -11.52 -11.27 -9.56
C ALA A 35 -12.22 -11.74 -8.28
N PHE A 36 -11.92 -11.08 -7.16
CA PHE A 36 -12.37 -11.48 -5.85
C PHE A 36 -12.46 -10.27 -4.92
N ASN A 37 -13.15 -10.42 -3.79
CA ASN A 37 -13.04 -9.47 -2.68
C ASN A 37 -12.09 -10.00 -1.61
N LYS A 38 -11.47 -9.10 -0.84
CA LYS A 38 -10.55 -9.46 0.24
C LYS A 38 -11.16 -10.37 1.32
N LYS A 39 -12.49 -10.42 1.44
CA LYS A 39 -13.20 -11.33 2.37
C LYS A 39 -13.32 -12.77 1.85
N GLY A 40 -12.75 -13.08 0.69
CA GLY A 40 -12.70 -14.42 0.13
C GLY A 40 -13.84 -14.76 -0.82
N LYS A 41 -14.75 -13.84 -1.14
CA LYS A 41 -15.76 -14.06 -2.20
C LYS A 41 -15.08 -13.93 -3.55
N VAL A 42 -15.09 -15.01 -4.32
CA VAL A 42 -14.67 -15.00 -5.72
C VAL A 42 -15.83 -14.52 -6.59
N PHE A 43 -15.58 -13.55 -7.46
CA PHE A 43 -16.55 -13.09 -8.45
C PHE A 43 -16.32 -13.79 -9.79
N TYR A 44 -15.05 -13.98 -10.16
CA TYR A 44 -14.67 -14.59 -11.42
C TYR A 44 -13.31 -15.28 -11.31
N GLU A 45 -13.17 -16.46 -11.89
CA GLU A 45 -11.89 -17.17 -12.01
C GLU A 45 -11.81 -17.96 -13.32
N PHE A 46 -10.88 -17.56 -14.18
CA PHE A 46 -10.66 -18.15 -15.50
C PHE A 46 -9.20 -18.53 -15.69
N LEU A 47 -8.96 -19.73 -16.21
CA LEU A 47 -7.64 -20.26 -16.52
C LEU A 47 -7.66 -20.83 -17.93
N LYS A 48 -6.73 -20.40 -18.77
CA LYS A 48 -6.50 -20.94 -20.12
C LYS A 48 -5.06 -21.44 -20.20
N HIS A 49 -4.88 -22.68 -20.64
CA HIS A 49 -3.57 -23.28 -20.83
C HIS A 49 -3.05 -23.03 -22.24
N LYS A 50 -1.71 -22.94 -22.38
CA LYS A 50 -0.99 -22.88 -23.66
C LYS A 50 -1.59 -21.85 -24.64
N THR A 51 -1.40 -20.57 -24.34
CA THR A 51 -1.80 -19.49 -25.26
C THR A 51 -0.68 -19.13 -26.24
N ASP A 52 -1.02 -19.10 -27.53
CA ASP A 52 -0.21 -18.46 -28.57
C ASP A 52 -0.42 -16.94 -28.49
N ALA A 53 0.11 -16.28 -27.45
CA ALA A 53 0.20 -14.82 -27.24
C ALA A 53 -1.03 -13.92 -27.53
N ALA A 54 -2.18 -14.46 -27.93
CA ALA A 54 -3.32 -13.70 -28.41
C ALA A 54 -4.00 -12.99 -27.23
N PRO A 55 -4.40 -11.71 -27.41
CA PRO A 55 -5.09 -10.97 -26.37
C PRO A 55 -6.39 -11.68 -25.98
N LEU A 56 -6.62 -11.78 -24.68
CA LEU A 56 -7.81 -12.41 -24.11
C LEU A 56 -8.73 -11.30 -23.63
N GLU A 57 -9.90 -11.16 -24.25
CA GLU A 57 -10.96 -10.28 -23.78
C GLU A 57 -11.84 -11.02 -22.77
N ILE A 58 -12.09 -10.39 -21.62
CA ILE A 58 -12.96 -10.93 -20.57
C ILE A 58 -13.89 -9.84 -20.09
N ASN A 59 -15.19 -10.10 -20.19
CA ASN A 59 -16.24 -9.27 -19.63
C ASN A 59 -16.82 -10.00 -18.41
N PHE A 60 -16.79 -9.34 -17.24
CA PHE A 60 -17.45 -9.84 -16.04
C PHE A 60 -18.10 -8.68 -15.30
N GLU A 61 -19.27 -8.94 -14.73
CA GLU A 61 -20.00 -7.98 -13.91
C GLU A 61 -19.92 -8.39 -12.44
N PHE A 62 -19.85 -7.41 -11.55
CA PHE A 62 -19.94 -7.67 -10.12
C PHE A 62 -20.73 -6.58 -9.41
N ASN A 63 -21.61 -7.01 -8.51
CA ASN A 63 -22.43 -6.09 -7.75
C ASN A 63 -21.62 -5.46 -6.62
N VAL A 64 -21.48 -4.13 -6.67
CA VAL A 64 -20.92 -3.35 -5.56
C VAL A 64 -21.97 -3.28 -4.46
N THR A 65 -21.72 -3.97 -3.35
CA THR A 65 -22.65 -3.99 -2.21
C THR A 65 -22.48 -2.75 -1.34
N GLN A 66 -23.53 -1.94 -1.21
CA GLN A 66 -23.58 -0.73 -0.36
C GLN A 66 -23.15 -0.99 1.09
N LYS A 67 -23.42 -2.18 1.63
CA LYS A 67 -23.02 -2.59 2.99
C LYS A 67 -21.50 -2.53 3.23
N ASN A 68 -20.68 -2.82 2.22
CA ASN A 68 -19.22 -2.73 2.33
C ASN A 68 -18.73 -1.27 2.25
N ILE A 69 -19.43 -0.43 1.48
CA ILE A 69 -19.17 1.01 1.40
C ILE A 69 -19.49 1.68 2.76
N GLN A 70 -20.67 1.41 3.32
CA GLN A 70 -21.12 1.96 4.61
C GLN A 70 -20.20 1.59 5.78
N LYS A 71 -19.69 0.35 5.84
CA LYS A 71 -18.76 -0.06 6.89
C LYS A 71 -17.39 0.65 6.77
N ARG A 72 -16.91 0.88 5.54
CA ARG A 72 -15.69 1.65 5.29
C ARG A 72 -15.90 3.11 5.69
N LEU A 73 -17.02 3.71 5.29
CA LEU A 73 -17.40 5.08 5.66
C LEU A 73 -17.40 5.29 7.18
N LYS A 74 -18.09 4.43 7.95
CA LYS A 74 -18.10 4.49 9.42
C LYS A 74 -16.71 4.46 10.06
N CYS A 75 -15.79 3.71 9.45
CA CYS A 75 -14.41 3.62 9.92
C CYS A 75 -13.59 4.86 9.56
N THR A 76 -13.79 5.40 8.36
CA THR A 76 -13.08 6.59 7.89
C THR A 76 -13.61 7.88 8.48
N ASP A 77 -14.87 7.94 8.91
CA ASP A 77 -15.46 9.12 9.57
C ASP A 77 -14.87 9.38 10.95
N LEU A 78 -14.37 8.32 11.61
CA LEU A 78 -13.66 8.41 12.89
C LEU A 78 -12.17 8.78 12.71
N MET A 79 -11.68 8.85 11.48
CA MET A 79 -10.30 9.23 11.18
C MET A 79 -10.16 10.75 11.07
N LYS A 80 -8.96 11.26 11.36
CA LYS A 80 -8.60 12.64 11.02
C LYS A 80 -8.74 12.87 9.51
N TYR A 81 -9.09 14.10 9.13
CA TYR A 81 -9.39 14.50 7.75
C TYR A 81 -8.34 14.05 6.73
N GLU A 82 -7.06 14.32 7.00
CA GLU A 82 -5.91 13.94 6.15
C GLU A 82 -5.88 12.43 5.86
N ARG A 83 -6.00 11.63 6.92
CA ARG A 83 -6.02 10.16 6.82
C ARG A 83 -7.22 9.67 6.01
N ARG A 84 -8.39 10.28 6.21
CA ARG A 84 -9.61 9.88 5.51
C ARG A 84 -9.46 10.07 4.01
N ILE A 85 -8.89 11.20 3.57
CA ILE A 85 -8.64 11.46 2.15
C ILE A 85 -7.67 10.41 1.61
N PHE A 86 -6.50 10.28 2.24
CA PHE A 86 -5.47 9.33 1.86
C PHE A 86 -6.02 7.90 1.73
N CYS A 87 -6.70 7.40 2.76
CA CYS A 87 -7.20 6.03 2.81
C CYS A 87 -8.42 5.77 1.93
N ASN A 88 -9.08 6.81 1.42
CA ASN A 88 -10.16 6.67 0.44
C ASN A 88 -9.62 6.61 -0.99
N LYS A 89 -8.55 7.35 -1.29
CA LYS A 89 -7.93 7.42 -2.62
C LYS A 89 -6.89 6.32 -2.85
N ILE A 90 -6.01 6.06 -1.88
CA ILE A 90 -4.85 5.19 -2.03
C ILE A 90 -5.03 3.86 -1.27
N ALA A 91 -4.75 2.75 -1.94
CA ALA A 91 -4.80 1.40 -1.38
C ALA A 91 -3.39 0.86 -1.04
N GLY A 92 -3.31 -0.29 -0.36
CA GLY A 92 -2.03 -0.94 -0.02
C GLY A 92 -1.46 -0.57 1.36
N TYR A 93 -1.81 0.59 1.92
CA TYR A 93 -1.30 1.09 3.21
C TYR A 93 -2.12 0.63 4.43
N MET A 94 -2.36 -0.67 4.56
CA MET A 94 -3.26 -1.22 5.60
C MET A 94 -2.80 -0.90 7.05
N LYS A 95 -1.52 -0.63 7.29
CA LYS A 95 -1.04 -0.22 8.62
C LYS A 95 -1.63 1.13 9.06
N PHE A 96 -1.83 2.05 8.12
CA PHE A 96 -2.38 3.39 8.34
C PHE A 96 -3.91 3.42 8.20
N CYS A 97 -4.45 2.62 7.27
CA CYS A 97 -5.87 2.66 6.89
C CYS A 97 -6.77 1.63 7.61
N ARG A 98 -6.25 0.86 8.56
CA ARG A 98 -7.06 -0.09 9.34
C ARG A 98 -7.97 0.64 10.33
N CYS A 99 -9.15 0.11 10.57
CA CYS A 99 -10.10 0.70 11.53
C CYS A 99 -9.69 0.48 12.98
N ASN A 100 -9.09 -0.68 13.27
CA ASN A 100 -8.66 -1.04 14.61
C ASN A 100 -7.18 -0.73 14.79
N LYS A 101 -6.85 0.14 15.75
CA LYS A 101 -5.48 0.55 16.10
C LYS A 101 -4.63 0.90 14.87
N PRO A 102 -5.02 1.88 14.04
CA PRO A 102 -4.18 2.31 12.95
C PRO A 102 -2.89 2.95 13.47
N LEU A 103 -1.80 2.84 12.70
CA LEU A 103 -0.56 3.54 13.01
C LEU A 103 -0.83 5.05 13.10
N PRO A 104 -0.19 5.79 14.01
CA PRO A 104 -0.30 7.25 14.07
C PRO A 104 0.26 7.89 12.78
N ILE A 105 -0.31 9.03 12.37
CA ILE A 105 0.21 9.90 11.28
C ILE A 105 0.75 11.22 11.82
N ARG A 106 0.55 11.46 13.13
CA ARG A 106 1.14 12.57 13.87
C ARG A 106 1.81 11.97 15.09
N PHE A 107 3.08 12.28 15.25
CA PHE A 107 3.87 11.84 16.39
C PHE A 107 4.10 13.02 17.32
N LEU A 108 4.08 12.74 18.62
CA LEU A 108 4.62 13.66 19.61
C LEU A 108 6.12 13.43 19.61
N THR A 109 6.87 14.34 18.98
CA THR A 109 8.33 14.29 19.03
C THR A 109 8.79 14.69 20.42
N THR A 110 9.64 13.88 21.03
CA THR A 110 10.33 14.28 22.27
C THR A 110 11.27 15.44 21.96
N MET A 111 11.33 16.43 22.85
CA MET A 111 12.27 17.54 22.69
C MET A 111 13.71 17.02 22.75
N LEU A 112 14.61 17.67 22.01
CA LEU A 112 16.04 17.42 22.12
C LEU A 112 16.56 17.84 23.50
N PRO A 113 17.57 17.16 24.06
CA PRO A 113 18.24 17.62 25.27
C PRO A 113 18.79 19.04 25.12
N ASP A 114 18.79 19.80 26.23
CA ASP A 114 19.22 21.20 26.26
C ASP A 114 20.66 21.35 25.73
N GLY A 115 20.86 22.32 24.82
CA GLY A 115 22.16 22.66 24.23
C GLY A 115 22.37 22.23 22.76
N LEU A 116 21.64 21.22 22.26
CA LEU A 116 21.61 20.86 20.83
C LEU A 116 20.37 21.40 20.08
N SER A 117 19.37 21.86 20.83
CA SER A 117 17.99 22.09 20.36
C SER A 117 17.83 23.31 19.45
N ASP A 118 18.44 24.46 19.76
CA ASP A 118 18.04 25.72 19.12
C ASP A 118 18.40 25.84 17.63
N LYS A 119 19.50 25.21 17.19
CA LYS A 119 19.93 25.24 15.78
C LYS A 119 19.25 24.14 14.95
N LEU A 120 19.12 22.94 15.52
CA LEU A 120 18.54 21.79 14.82
C LEU A 120 17.02 21.93 14.68
N ASN A 121 16.33 22.49 15.69
CA ASN A 121 14.88 22.71 15.65
C ASN A 121 14.42 23.74 14.60
N LYS A 122 15.34 24.44 13.92
CA LYS A 122 15.05 25.42 12.86
C LYS A 122 15.62 25.03 11.50
N THR A 123 16.27 23.87 11.42
CA THR A 123 16.90 23.42 10.18
C THR A 123 15.86 22.73 9.29
N PRO A 124 15.62 23.20 8.05
CA PRO A 124 14.70 22.54 7.13
C PRO A 124 15.23 21.19 6.67
N ILE A 125 14.32 20.25 6.41
CA ILE A 125 14.62 18.91 5.92
C ILE A 125 13.95 18.76 4.55
N ILE A 126 14.75 18.46 3.53
CA ILE A 126 14.24 18.18 2.18
C ILE A 126 14.33 16.68 1.94
N VAL A 127 13.20 16.06 1.61
CA VAL A 127 13.09 14.65 1.23
C VAL A 127 12.86 14.59 -0.27
N ILE A 128 13.86 14.12 -1.02
CA ILE A 128 13.77 13.95 -2.48
C ILE A 128 13.19 12.58 -2.78
N ALA A 129 12.04 12.55 -3.46
CA ALA A 129 11.25 11.37 -3.71
C ALA A 129 11.04 11.11 -5.20
N GLY A 130 11.46 9.92 -5.65
CA GLY A 130 11.09 9.38 -6.96
C GLY A 130 9.80 8.53 -6.91
N ASP A 131 9.57 7.72 -7.96
CA ASP A 131 8.42 6.82 -8.09
C ASP A 131 8.51 5.55 -7.22
N ARG A 132 8.61 5.76 -5.90
CA ARG A 132 8.67 4.70 -4.88
C ARG A 132 7.87 5.09 -3.64
N PRO A 133 6.54 5.22 -3.75
CA PRO A 133 5.69 5.72 -2.66
C PRO A 133 5.74 4.83 -1.40
N SER A 134 5.94 3.52 -1.57
CA SER A 134 6.12 2.59 -0.44
C SER A 134 7.37 2.89 0.40
N TYR A 135 8.46 3.30 -0.22
CA TYR A 135 9.68 3.71 0.50
C TYR A 135 9.53 5.10 1.11
N LEU A 136 8.85 6.00 0.41
CA LEU A 136 8.61 7.35 0.90
C LEU A 136 7.81 7.32 2.21
N ILE A 137 6.68 6.59 2.26
CA ILE A 137 5.86 6.56 3.47
C ILE A 137 6.62 5.97 4.67
N GLU A 138 7.47 4.95 4.45
CA GLU A 138 8.28 4.36 5.51
C GLU A 138 9.36 5.34 5.99
N THR A 139 9.96 6.08 5.06
CA THR A 139 10.96 7.13 5.35
C THR A 139 10.35 8.25 6.18
N ILE A 140 9.21 8.80 5.75
CA ILE A 140 8.51 9.87 6.48
C ILE A 140 8.04 9.38 7.85
N PHE A 141 7.50 8.17 7.92
CA PHE A 141 7.06 7.57 9.18
C PHE A 141 8.21 7.44 10.18
N ASN A 142 9.40 7.03 9.72
CA ASN A 142 10.58 6.93 10.57
C ASN A 142 11.13 8.32 10.95
N LEU A 143 11.17 9.25 9.99
CA LEU A 143 11.65 10.61 10.21
C LEU A 143 10.84 11.35 11.28
N LEU A 144 9.52 11.25 11.23
CA LEU A 144 8.62 11.88 12.21
C LEU A 144 8.70 11.28 13.62
N GLN A 145 9.35 10.12 13.79
CA GLN A 145 9.59 9.52 15.10
C GLN A 145 10.90 9.99 15.75
N VAL A 146 11.76 10.69 15.00
CA VAL A 146 13.03 11.20 15.52
C VAL A 146 12.76 12.39 16.45
N ALA A 147 13.44 12.40 17.60
CA ALA A 147 13.34 13.48 18.57
C ALA A 147 13.76 14.83 17.95
N GLY A 148 13.00 15.89 18.24
CA GLY A 148 13.25 17.24 17.73
C GLY A 148 12.84 17.52 16.29
N VAL A 149 12.32 16.54 15.55
CA VAL A 149 11.86 16.78 14.17
C VAL A 149 10.54 17.56 14.19
N ASP A 150 10.55 18.75 13.61
CA ASP A 150 9.31 19.50 13.32
C ASP A 150 8.81 19.14 11.92
N ARG A 151 7.57 18.62 11.84
CA ARG A 151 6.90 18.32 10.58
C ARG A 151 6.81 19.54 9.67
N ASN A 152 6.66 20.74 10.22
CA ASN A 152 6.50 21.97 9.43
C ASN A 152 7.80 22.36 8.70
N LEU A 153 8.93 21.76 9.08
CA LEU A 153 10.23 21.98 8.44
C LEU A 153 10.56 20.91 7.39
N ILE A 154 9.69 19.92 7.20
CA ILE A 154 9.88 18.87 6.20
C ILE A 154 9.21 19.30 4.89
N THR A 155 10.00 19.34 3.82
CA THR A 155 9.51 19.48 2.45
C THR A 155 9.78 18.20 1.68
N ILE A 156 8.75 17.67 1.01
CA ILE A 156 8.90 16.54 0.09
C ILE A 156 8.96 17.11 -1.32
N ASP A 157 10.06 16.84 -2.00
CA ASP A 157 10.30 17.26 -3.38
C ASP A 157 10.23 16.02 -4.29
N SER A 158 9.60 16.17 -5.46
CA SER A 158 9.45 15.07 -6.41
C SER A 158 9.60 15.55 -7.85
N ASP A 159 10.42 14.83 -8.60
CA ASP A 159 10.76 15.15 -9.99
C ASP A 159 9.58 14.99 -10.98
N ALA A 160 8.47 14.41 -10.54
CA ALA A 160 7.30 14.14 -11.38
C ALA A 160 5.98 14.32 -10.63
N PHE A 161 4.89 14.54 -11.38
CA PHE A 161 3.57 14.61 -10.78
C PHE A 161 3.04 13.21 -10.43
N LEU A 162 3.41 12.70 -9.26
CA LEU A 162 3.04 11.36 -8.79
C LEU A 162 1.97 11.46 -7.70
N ASP A 163 0.71 11.18 -8.06
CA ASP A 163 -0.45 11.27 -7.17
C ASP A 163 -0.19 10.64 -5.79
N GLU A 164 0.37 9.43 -5.77
CA GLU A 164 0.60 8.70 -4.52
C GLU A 164 1.65 9.38 -3.62
N VAL A 165 2.67 10.01 -4.20
CA VAL A 165 3.70 10.76 -3.49
C VAL A 165 3.12 12.03 -2.87
N TYR A 166 2.29 12.77 -3.60
CA TYR A 166 1.60 13.95 -3.06
C TYR A 166 0.66 13.60 -1.91
N GLU A 167 -0.11 12.52 -2.07
CA GLU A 167 -1.03 12.06 -1.02
C GLU A 167 -0.26 11.64 0.25
N ILE A 168 0.93 11.05 0.10
CA ILE A 168 1.82 10.75 1.24
C ILE A 168 2.32 12.04 1.88
N GLY A 169 2.67 13.07 1.11
CA GLY A 169 3.10 14.36 1.67
C GLY A 169 2.01 15.11 2.42
N GLY A 170 0.74 14.85 2.11
CA GLY A 170 -0.41 15.38 2.84
C GLY A 170 -0.70 14.70 4.19
N LEU A 171 -0.11 13.53 4.48
CA LEU A 171 -0.32 12.78 5.73
C LEU A 171 0.39 13.38 6.93
#